data_AF-A0A6B2CPJ9-F1
#
_entry.id   AF-A0A6B2CPJ9-F1
#
_cell.length_a   1.000
_cell.length_b   1.000
_cell.length_c   1.000
_cell.angle_alpha   90.00
_cell.angle_beta   90.00
_cell.angle_gamma   90.00
#
_symmetry.space_group_name_H-M   'P 1'
#
loop_
_entity.id
_entity.type
_entity.pdbx_description
1 polymer ?
#
loop_
_entity_poly.entity_id
_entity_poly.type
_entity_poly.pdbx_seq_one_letter_code
_entity_poly.pdbx_strand_id
1 'polypeptide(L)'
;MEAQPRGVMICPRCGQPVSYIERQRRGNQVYYYAVHYEGYERGPDGRVHKKVRRCYLGPNAYIEVSKLHADLGLTLKGLIEEGRERDYMEALVRSVRDRIRGGRLTAEGARELAAALSRFSEELKELARELSEYASGAAPRGAVNETVAKAQAVEAPPVTSQAQTTEARPAEGEAYRMVSMLVGLTPEDVERQVRELLDAVRELRRAQGAR
;
A
#
# COMPACT_ATOMS: atom_id res chain seq x y z
N MET A 1 19.39 -25.52 -22.13
CA MET A 1 18.58 -24.94 -21.03
C MET A 1 17.86 -23.73 -21.61
N GLU A 2 16.69 -23.96 -22.20
CA GLU A 2 15.88 -22.92 -22.81
C GLU A 2 15.22 -22.10 -21.69
N ALA A 3 15.55 -20.82 -21.64
CA ALA A 3 14.89 -19.88 -20.75
C ALA A 3 13.44 -19.74 -21.23
N GLN A 4 12.50 -20.30 -20.47
CA GLN A 4 11.09 -20.02 -20.65
C GLN A 4 10.88 -18.50 -20.70
N PRO A 5 10.13 -17.97 -21.69
CA PRO A 5 9.83 -16.56 -21.74
C PRO A 5 9.09 -16.20 -20.46
N ARG A 6 9.77 -15.47 -19.57
CA ARG A 6 9.16 -14.96 -18.35
C ARG A 6 8.03 -14.05 -18.82
N GLY A 7 6.79 -14.51 -18.69
CA GLY A 7 5.62 -13.69 -18.93
C GLY A 7 5.80 -12.36 -18.22
N VAL A 8 5.50 -11.27 -18.91
CA VAL A 8 5.67 -9.92 -18.36
C VAL A 8 4.83 -9.82 -17.09
N MET A 9 5.47 -9.76 -15.92
CA MET A 9 4.76 -9.59 -14.66
C MET A 9 4.02 -8.26 -14.67
N ILE A 10 2.73 -8.29 -14.33
CA ILE A 10 1.93 -7.08 -14.14
C ILE A 10 2.09 -6.62 -12.71
N CYS A 11 2.43 -5.35 -12.52
CA CYS A 11 2.64 -4.79 -11.20
C CYS A 11 1.32 -4.77 -10.41
N PRO A 12 1.22 -5.47 -9.27
CA PRO A 12 -0.01 -5.54 -8.49
C PRO A 12 -0.39 -4.19 -7.87
N ARG A 13 0.52 -3.21 -7.89
CA ARG A 13 0.28 -1.87 -7.33
C ARG A 13 -0.26 -0.86 -8.32
N CYS A 14 0.03 -1.00 -9.62
CA CYS A 14 -0.39 -0.02 -10.63
C CYS A 14 -0.89 -0.60 -11.95
N GLY A 15 -0.94 -1.93 -12.11
CA GLY A 15 -1.43 -2.60 -13.32
C GLY A 15 -0.52 -2.50 -14.54
N GLN A 16 0.63 -1.84 -14.44
CA GLN A 16 1.58 -1.70 -15.55
C GLN A 16 2.55 -2.90 -15.63
N PRO A 17 3.02 -3.27 -16.83
CA PRO A 17 4.17 -4.14 -17.03
C PRO A 17 5.36 -3.76 -16.14
N VAL A 18 5.89 -4.74 -15.42
CA VAL A 18 7.13 -4.60 -14.67
C VAL A 18 8.31 -4.82 -15.61
N SER A 19 9.26 -3.88 -15.64
CA SER A 19 10.50 -4.05 -16.38
C SER A 19 11.45 -5.02 -15.66
N TYR A 20 11.57 -4.87 -14.34
CA TYR A 20 12.27 -5.81 -13.47
C TYR A 20 11.88 -5.62 -12.01
N ILE A 21 12.15 -6.63 -11.17
CA ILE A 21 12.02 -6.53 -9.72
C ILE A 21 13.37 -6.14 -9.13
N GLU A 22 13.39 -5.02 -8.40
CA GLU A 22 14.55 -4.57 -7.64
C GLU A 22 14.46 -5.08 -6.20
N ARG A 23 15.55 -5.66 -5.72
CA ARG A 23 15.68 -6.21 -4.37
C ARG A 23 16.62 -5.34 -3.55
N GLN A 24 16.12 -4.74 -2.48
CA GLN A 24 16.90 -3.92 -1.56
C GLN A 24 17.00 -4.60 -0.19
N ARG A 25 18.21 -4.88 0.27
CA ARG A 25 18.43 -5.36 1.64
C ARG A 25 18.69 -4.18 2.57
N ARG A 26 17.96 -4.09 3.68
CA ARG A 26 18.23 -3.13 4.76
C ARG A 26 18.28 -3.90 6.08
N GLY A 27 19.48 -3.99 6.66
CA GLY A 27 19.75 -4.87 7.79
C GLY A 27 19.39 -6.32 7.49
N ASN A 28 18.43 -6.85 8.25
CA ASN A 28 17.95 -8.23 8.15
C ASN A 28 16.69 -8.40 7.27
N GLN A 29 16.14 -7.31 6.74
CA GLN A 29 14.95 -7.37 5.88
C GLN A 29 15.30 -7.12 4.41
N VAL A 30 14.54 -7.76 3.54
CA VAL A 30 14.63 -7.63 2.10
C VAL A 30 13.32 -7.03 1.60
N TYR A 31 13.44 -5.97 0.82
CA TYR A 31 12.34 -5.18 0.29
C TYR A 31 12.33 -5.25 -1.23
N TYR A 32 11.13 -5.36 -1.79
CA TYR A 32 10.94 -5.54 -3.23
C TYR A 32 10.27 -4.32 -3.84
N TYR A 33 10.71 -3.96 -5.04
CA TYR A 33 10.14 -2.89 -5.84
C TYR A 33 9.90 -3.39 -7.26
N ALA A 34 8.70 -3.17 -7.76
CA ALA A 34 8.42 -3.23 -9.19
C ALA A 34 9.02 -1.98 -9.84
N VAL A 35 9.96 -2.17 -10.76
CA VAL A 35 10.56 -1.08 -11.51
C VAL A 35 9.93 -0.99 -12.88
N HIS A 36 9.51 0.22 -13.23
CA HIS A 36 8.92 0.59 -14.51
C HIS A 36 9.90 1.50 -15.23
N TYR A 37 10.37 1.06 -16.38
CA TYR A 37 11.20 1.87 -17.25
C TYR A 37 10.35 2.86 -18.05
N GLU A 38 10.64 4.15 -17.95
CA GLU A 38 9.88 5.24 -18.57
C GLU A 38 10.67 5.96 -19.67
N GLY A 39 11.73 5.32 -20.19
CA GLY A 39 12.60 5.89 -21.22
C GLY A 39 13.89 6.49 -20.65
N TYR A 40 14.45 7.43 -21.40
CA TYR A 40 15.70 8.11 -21.05
C TYR A 40 15.46 9.60 -20.80
N GLU A 41 16.24 10.19 -19.91
CA GLU A 41 16.26 11.62 -19.63
C GLU A 41 17.68 12.17 -19.73
N ARG A 42 17.82 13.42 -20.18
CA ARG A 42 19.10 14.13 -20.23
C ARG A 42 19.31 14.89 -18.93
N GLY A 43 20.42 14.62 -18.25
CA GLY A 43 20.85 15.36 -17.08
C GLY A 43 21.39 16.76 -17.44
N PRO A 44 21.54 17.65 -16.45
CA PRO A 44 22.15 18.97 -16.63
C PRO A 44 23.59 18.93 -17.15
N ASP A 45 24.28 17.81 -16.95
CA ASP A 45 25.64 17.51 -17.43
C ASP A 45 25.67 16.96 -18.86
N GLY A 46 24.53 16.90 -19.54
CA GLY A 46 24.38 16.37 -20.89
C GLY A 46 24.36 14.84 -20.98
N ARG A 47 24.53 14.13 -19.86
CA ARG A 47 24.53 12.66 -19.82
C ARG A 47 23.12 12.11 -19.90
N VAL A 48 22.98 10.95 -20.52
CA VAL A 48 21.69 10.26 -20.68
C VAL A 48 21.53 9.26 -19.54
N HIS A 49 20.45 9.41 -18.76
CA HIS A 49 20.09 8.52 -17.66
C HIS A 49 18.80 7.77 -17.96
N LYS A 50 18.66 6.57 -17.39
CA LYS A 50 17.40 5.82 -17.46
C LYS A 50 16.40 6.44 -16.49
N LYS A 51 15.25 6.86 -17.00
CA LYS A 51 14.13 7.27 -16.17
C LYS A 51 13.38 6.04 -15.69
N VAL A 52 13.31 5.84 -14.38
CA VAL A 52 12.64 4.70 -13.77
C VAL A 52 11.69 5.15 -12.67
N ARG A 53 10.49 4.58 -12.65
CA ARG A 53 9.54 4.70 -11.55
C ARG A 53 9.49 3.40 -10.77
N ARG A 54 9.38 3.49 -9.44
CA ARG A 54 9.38 2.33 -8.54
C ARG A 54 8.05 2.24 -7.79
N CYS A 55 7.43 1.06 -7.83
CA CYS A 55 6.31 0.70 -6.97
C CYS A 55 6.82 -0.21 -5.86
N TYR A 56 6.79 0.25 -4.60
CA TYR A 56 7.14 -0.60 -3.46
C TYR A 56 6.13 -1.73 -3.31
N LEU A 57 6.64 -2.96 -3.27
CA LEU A 57 5.88 -4.20 -3.15
C LEU A 57 5.94 -4.79 -1.73
N GLY A 58 6.67 -4.19 -0.80
CA GLY A 58 6.82 -4.77 0.54
C GLY A 58 7.95 -5.79 0.65
N PRO A 59 8.17 -6.32 1.85
CA PRO A 59 9.03 -7.47 2.10
C PRO A 59 8.29 -8.80 1.85
N ASN A 60 9.00 -9.93 1.92
CA ASN A 60 8.35 -11.25 1.91
C ASN A 60 7.42 -11.41 3.13
N ALA A 61 7.80 -10.86 4.28
CA ALA A 61 6.98 -10.85 5.48
C ALA A 61 7.17 -9.55 6.29
N TYR A 62 6.06 -8.99 6.79
CA TYR A 62 6.03 -7.87 7.72
C TYR A 62 6.19 -8.38 9.15
N ILE A 63 7.43 -8.48 9.62
CA ILE A 63 7.77 -9.10 10.90
C ILE A 63 7.04 -8.44 12.08
N GLU A 64 7.20 -7.13 12.25
CA GLU A 64 6.70 -6.45 13.45
C GLU A 64 5.17 -6.40 13.51
N VAL A 65 4.51 -6.14 12.38
CA VAL A 65 3.05 -6.12 12.33
C VAL A 65 2.48 -7.53 12.53
N SER A 66 3.12 -8.56 11.99
CA SER A 66 2.66 -9.95 12.18
C SER A 66 2.69 -10.40 13.64
N LYS A 67 3.63 -9.88 14.46
CA LYS A 67 3.64 -10.16 15.91
C LYS A 67 2.37 -9.71 16.61
N LEU A 68 1.75 -8.62 16.14
CA LEU A 68 0.51 -8.08 16.71
C LEU A 68 -0.74 -8.89 16.34
N HIS A 69 -0.62 -9.83 15.40
CA HIS A 69 -1.69 -10.72 14.94
C HIS A 69 -1.34 -12.21 15.13
N ALA A 70 -0.37 -12.50 16.01
CA ALA A 70 0.12 -13.85 16.24
C ALA A 70 -0.98 -14.77 16.81
N ASP A 71 -1.93 -14.22 17.56
CA ASP A 71 -3.11 -14.91 18.08
C ASP A 71 -4.07 -15.40 16.97
N LEU A 72 -4.05 -14.73 15.81
CA LEU A 72 -4.78 -15.13 14.61
C LEU A 72 -3.99 -16.09 13.72
N GLY A 73 -2.73 -16.39 14.06
CA GLY A 73 -1.83 -17.20 13.23
C GLY A 73 -1.47 -16.53 11.90
N LEU A 74 -1.60 -15.20 11.80
CA LEU A 74 -1.34 -14.46 10.58
C LEU A 74 0.13 -14.07 10.46
N THR A 75 0.72 -14.32 9.29
CA THR A 75 1.97 -13.69 8.85
C THR A 75 1.65 -12.79 7.67
N LEU A 76 1.65 -11.49 7.88
CA LEU A 76 1.34 -10.52 6.83
C LEU A 76 2.51 -10.44 5.85
N LYS A 77 2.18 -10.54 4.56
CA LYS A 77 3.10 -10.62 3.43
C LYS A 77 3.01 -9.38 2.54
N GLY A 78 4.10 -9.08 1.85
CA GLY A 78 4.14 -8.04 0.82
C GLY A 78 3.38 -8.44 -0.45
N LEU A 79 3.22 -7.47 -1.34
CA LEU A 79 2.62 -7.63 -2.66
C LEU A 79 3.40 -8.57 -3.59
N ILE A 80 4.68 -8.83 -3.27
CA ILE A 80 5.54 -9.76 -4.03
C ILE A 80 5.15 -11.23 -3.82
N GLU A 81 4.45 -11.54 -2.72
CA GLU A 81 4.00 -12.89 -2.42
C GLU A 81 2.62 -13.14 -3.04
N GLU A 82 2.55 -14.15 -3.91
CA GLU A 82 1.31 -14.67 -4.50
C GLU A 82 0.57 -15.60 -3.53
N GLY A 83 -0.75 -15.72 -3.69
CA GLY A 83 -1.57 -16.64 -2.88
C GLY A 83 -1.74 -16.22 -1.42
N ARG A 84 -1.30 -15.02 -1.02
CA ARG A 84 -1.37 -14.53 0.36
C ARG A 84 -2.80 -14.51 0.91
N GLU A 85 -3.78 -14.22 0.06
CA GLU A 85 -5.21 -14.24 0.39
C GLU A 85 -5.65 -15.63 0.86
N ARG A 86 -5.19 -16.70 0.20
CA ARG A 86 -5.46 -18.08 0.60
C ARG A 86 -4.86 -18.36 1.97
N ASP A 87 -3.59 -18.01 2.16
CA ASP A 87 -2.90 -18.25 3.43
C ASP A 87 -3.61 -17.55 4.60
N TYR A 88 -4.08 -16.32 4.39
CA TYR A 88 -4.80 -15.56 5.42
C TYR A 88 -6.16 -16.20 5.74
N MET A 89 -6.92 -16.60 4.72
CA MET A 89 -8.19 -17.30 4.92
C MET A 89 -8.00 -18.60 5.72
N GLU A 90 -6.99 -19.41 5.37
CA GLU A 90 -6.68 -20.64 6.09
C GLU A 90 -6.26 -20.37 7.55
N ALA A 91 -5.46 -19.33 7.81
CA ALA A 91 -5.07 -18.94 9.15
C ALA A 91 -6.28 -18.50 10.01
N LEU A 92 -7.17 -17.67 9.45
CA LEU A 92 -8.38 -17.22 10.14
C LEU A 92 -9.31 -18.38 10.50
N VAL A 93 -9.52 -19.32 9.57
CA VAL A 93 -10.32 -20.54 9.85
C VAL A 93 -9.71 -21.35 10.99
N ARG A 94 -8.38 -21.54 11.00
CA ARG A 94 -7.68 -22.23 12.09
C ARG A 94 -7.86 -21.50 13.42
N SER A 95 -7.66 -20.17 13.44
CA SER A 95 -7.81 -19.35 14.65
C SER A 95 -9.21 -19.46 15.27
N VAL A 96 -10.27 -19.41 14.46
CA VAL A 96 -11.65 -19.57 14.96
C VAL A 96 -11.85 -20.95 15.58
N ARG A 97 -11.39 -22.02 14.93
CA ARG A 97 -11.47 -23.39 15.48
C ARG A 97 -10.74 -23.52 16.82
N ASP A 98 -9.57 -22.90 16.95
CA ASP A 98 -8.78 -22.95 18.17
C ASP A 98 -9.38 -22.09 19.28
N ARG A 99 -10.12 -21.03 18.95
CA ARG A 99 -10.91 -20.27 19.92
C ARG A 99 -12.11 -21.09 20.44
N ILE A 100 -12.79 -21.85 19.57
CA ILE A 100 -13.86 -22.77 19.98
C ILE A 100 -13.31 -23.83 20.95
N ARG A 101 -12.26 -24.56 20.53
CA ARG A 101 -11.65 -25.63 21.35
C ARG A 101 -11.11 -25.13 22.68
N GLY A 102 -10.55 -23.92 22.68
CA GLY A 102 -10.00 -23.30 23.89
C GLY A 102 -11.04 -22.60 24.78
N GLY A 103 -12.34 -22.63 24.45
CA GLY A 103 -13.37 -21.94 25.23
C GLY A 103 -13.21 -20.41 25.26
N ARG A 104 -12.55 -19.81 24.26
CA ARG A 104 -12.24 -18.37 24.17
C ARG A 104 -13.29 -17.58 23.38
N LEU A 105 -14.52 -18.10 23.30
CA LEU A 105 -15.66 -17.46 22.65
C LEU A 105 -16.81 -17.36 23.64
N THR A 106 -17.37 -16.16 23.76
CA THR A 106 -18.66 -15.97 24.42
C THR A 106 -19.77 -16.56 23.56
N ALA A 107 -20.93 -16.87 24.15
CA ALA A 107 -22.07 -17.37 23.40
C ALA A 107 -22.56 -16.35 22.34
N GLU A 108 -22.52 -15.06 22.67
CA GLU A 108 -22.83 -13.98 21.74
C GLU A 108 -21.84 -13.92 20.57
N GLY A 109 -20.53 -13.86 20.87
CA GLY A 109 -19.50 -13.83 19.82
C GLY A 109 -19.50 -15.08 18.94
N ALA A 110 -19.86 -16.24 19.49
CA ALA A 110 -20.05 -17.46 18.71
C ALA A 110 -21.25 -17.34 17.75
N ARG A 111 -22.38 -16.78 18.18
CA ARG A 111 -23.55 -16.55 17.31
C ARG A 111 -23.26 -15.53 16.22
N GLU A 112 -22.57 -14.44 16.54
CA GLU A 112 -22.17 -13.42 15.57
C GLU A 112 -21.24 -13.99 14.51
N LEU A 113 -20.21 -14.73 14.93
CA LEU A 113 -19.30 -15.39 14.01
C LEU A 113 -20.02 -16.45 13.15
N ALA A 114 -20.93 -17.22 13.73
CA ALA A 114 -21.73 -18.18 12.98
C ALA A 114 -22.59 -17.49 11.91
N ALA A 115 -23.27 -16.40 12.25
CA ALA A 115 -24.06 -15.63 11.30
C ALA A 115 -23.20 -15.04 10.17
N ALA A 116 -22.02 -14.50 10.50
CA ALA A 116 -21.08 -13.99 9.51
C ALA A 116 -20.58 -15.11 8.57
N LEU A 117 -20.17 -16.25 9.13
CA LEU A 117 -19.70 -17.41 8.36
C LEU A 117 -20.79 -18.01 7.47
N SER A 118 -22.05 -18.02 7.91
CA SER A 118 -23.17 -18.47 7.09
C SER A 118 -23.38 -17.56 5.87
N ARG A 119 -23.27 -16.23 6.03
CA ARG A 119 -23.33 -15.31 4.89
C ARG A 119 -22.15 -15.53 3.92
N PHE A 120 -20.94 -15.59 4.45
CA PHE A 120 -19.75 -15.85 3.62
C PHE A 120 -19.77 -17.22 2.94
N SER A 121 -20.35 -18.25 3.56
CA SER A 121 -20.50 -19.56 2.94
C SER A 121 -21.25 -19.47 1.61
N GLU A 122 -22.35 -18.71 1.56
CA GLU A 122 -23.14 -18.58 0.33
C GLU A 122 -22.38 -17.77 -0.74
N GLU A 123 -21.76 -16.65 -0.35
CA GLU A 123 -20.91 -15.85 -1.25
C GLU A 123 -19.72 -16.65 -1.81
N LEU A 124 -19.03 -17.42 -0.96
CA LEU A 124 -17.87 -18.21 -1.34
C LEU A 124 -18.24 -19.41 -2.23
N LYS A 125 -19.42 -20.01 -2.03
CA LYS A 125 -19.91 -21.07 -2.93
C LYS A 125 -20.15 -20.53 -4.34
N GLU A 126 -20.78 -19.37 -4.44
CA GLU A 126 -21.02 -18.73 -5.74
C GLU A 126 -19.70 -18.33 -6.40
N LEU A 127 -18.79 -17.71 -5.64
CA LEU A 127 -17.46 -17.38 -6.13
C LEU A 127 -16.67 -18.62 -6.57
N ALA A 128 -16.79 -19.75 -5.87
CA ALA A 128 -16.15 -21.00 -6.27
C ALA A 128 -16.71 -21.53 -7.60
N ARG A 129 -18.01 -21.36 -7.85
CA ARG A 129 -18.64 -21.67 -9.14
C ARG A 129 -18.07 -20.79 -10.25
N GLU A 130 -18.05 -19.47 -10.04
CA GLU A 130 -17.48 -18.50 -10.99
C GLU A 130 -16.02 -18.79 -11.33
N LEU A 131 -15.19 -19.08 -10.31
CA LEU A 131 -13.79 -19.41 -10.49
C LEU A 131 -13.60 -20.72 -11.27
N SER A 132 -14.48 -21.70 -11.07
CA SER A 132 -14.45 -22.97 -11.82
C SER A 132 -14.81 -22.77 -13.29
N GLU A 133 -15.80 -21.92 -13.58
CA GLU A 133 -16.20 -21.55 -14.94
C GLU A 133 -15.10 -20.75 -15.64
N TYR A 134 -14.50 -19.79 -14.93
CA TYR A 134 -13.35 -19.03 -15.39
C TYR A 134 -12.16 -19.95 -15.74
N ALA A 135 -11.81 -20.88 -14.84
CA ALA A 135 -10.72 -21.83 -15.05
C ALA A 135 -11.00 -22.81 -16.20
N SER A 136 -12.26 -23.17 -16.43
CA SER A 136 -12.69 -24.03 -17.55
C SER A 136 -12.74 -23.28 -18.90
N GLY A 137 -12.45 -21.97 -18.91
CA GLY A 137 -12.49 -21.14 -20.11
C GLY A 137 -13.90 -20.81 -20.60
N ALA A 138 -14.93 -21.03 -19.77
CA ALA A 138 -16.34 -20.85 -20.10
C ALA A 138 -16.85 -19.40 -19.93
N ALA A 139 -16.03 -18.50 -19.37
CA ALA A 139 -16.37 -17.08 -19.28
C ALA A 139 -16.09 -16.37 -20.63
N PRO A 140 -16.96 -15.44 -21.08
CA PRO A 140 -16.76 -14.71 -22.32
C PRO A 140 -15.43 -13.95 -22.21
N ARG A 141 -14.56 -14.11 -23.21
CA ARG A 141 -13.45 -13.17 -23.44
C ARG A 141 -14.10 -11.81 -23.63
N GLY A 142 -14.19 -11.03 -22.57
CA GLY A 142 -14.65 -9.65 -22.62
C GLY A 142 -13.87 -8.98 -23.74
N ALA A 143 -14.62 -8.41 -24.69
CA ALA A 143 -14.07 -7.71 -25.83
C ALA A 143 -12.99 -6.74 -25.34
N VAL A 144 -11.73 -7.07 -25.65
CA VAL A 144 -10.73 -6.03 -25.89
C VAL A 144 -11.26 -5.30 -27.12
N ASN A 145 -12.04 -4.24 -26.88
CA ASN A 145 -12.51 -3.36 -27.94
C ASN A 145 -11.29 -2.69 -28.58
N GLU A 146 -10.84 -3.30 -29.65
CA GLU A 146 -10.05 -2.70 -30.69
C GLU A 146 -10.99 -1.80 -31.52
N THR A 147 -11.39 -0.65 -30.96
CA THR A 147 -11.92 0.46 -31.74
C THR A 147 -11.34 1.78 -31.23
N VAL A 148 -10.39 2.28 -32.02
CA VAL A 148 -10.09 3.71 -32.10
C VAL A 148 -11.40 4.42 -32.45
N ALA A 149 -11.98 5.13 -31.50
CA ALA A 149 -12.98 6.15 -31.76
C ALA A 149 -12.41 7.50 -31.30
N LYS A 150 -12.11 8.34 -32.30
CA LYS A 150 -11.89 9.79 -32.21
C LYS A 150 -12.64 10.40 -31.02
N ALA A 151 -11.91 11.01 -30.09
CA ALA A 151 -12.48 11.99 -29.19
C ALA A 151 -12.90 13.21 -30.02
N GLN A 152 -14.18 13.27 -30.39
CA GLN A 152 -14.81 14.55 -30.70
C GLN A 152 -14.84 15.36 -29.41
N ALA A 153 -14.39 16.61 -29.54
CA ALA A 153 -14.44 17.61 -28.49
C ALA A 153 -15.90 17.81 -28.04
N VAL A 154 -16.17 17.45 -26.78
CA VAL A 154 -17.34 17.93 -26.07
C VAL A 154 -16.92 19.23 -25.40
N GLU A 155 -17.58 20.32 -25.76
CA GLU A 155 -17.36 21.64 -25.18
C GLU A 155 -17.44 21.57 -23.66
N ALA A 156 -16.38 22.02 -23.01
CA ALA A 156 -16.33 22.16 -21.57
C ALA A 156 -17.26 23.31 -21.14
N PRO A 157 -18.02 23.16 -20.05
CA PRO A 157 -18.67 24.31 -19.40
C PRO A 157 -17.61 25.34 -19.00
N PRO A 158 -17.94 26.64 -18.98
CA PRO A 158 -16.95 27.70 -18.91
C PRO A 158 -16.14 27.61 -17.62
N VAL A 159 -14.82 27.52 -17.82
CA VAL A 159 -13.80 27.68 -16.80
C VAL A 159 -13.93 29.11 -16.27
N THR A 160 -14.53 29.27 -15.09
CA THR A 160 -14.19 30.42 -14.27
C THR A 160 -12.78 30.19 -13.76
N SER A 161 -11.86 30.98 -14.29
CA SER A 161 -10.47 31.08 -13.84
C SER A 161 -10.45 31.40 -12.35
N GLN A 162 -10.35 30.37 -11.50
CA GLN A 162 -9.86 30.56 -10.15
C GLN A 162 -8.36 30.70 -10.24
N ALA A 163 -7.93 31.94 -10.01
CA ALA A 163 -6.54 32.31 -9.83
C ALA A 163 -5.86 31.36 -8.84
N GLN A 164 -4.58 31.11 -9.11
CA GLN A 164 -3.61 30.46 -8.23
C GLN A 164 -3.89 30.81 -6.76
N THR A 165 -4.45 29.87 -6.00
CA THR A 165 -4.41 29.96 -4.54
C THR A 165 -3.05 29.45 -4.12
N THR A 166 -2.17 30.41 -3.82
CA THR A 166 -1.08 30.27 -2.87
C THR A 166 -1.51 29.31 -1.76
N GLU A 167 -0.73 28.26 -1.49
CA GLU A 167 -0.92 27.40 -0.33
C GLU A 167 -1.17 28.30 0.89
N ALA A 168 -2.40 28.27 1.42
CA ALA A 168 -2.69 28.92 2.67
C ALA A 168 -1.83 28.22 3.71
N ARG A 169 -0.80 28.91 4.19
CA ARG A 169 -0.10 28.52 5.41
C ARG A 169 -1.17 28.17 6.44
N PRO A 170 -1.09 27.02 7.12
CA PRO A 170 -1.99 26.71 8.23
C PRO A 170 -2.05 27.93 9.13
N ALA A 171 -3.25 28.34 9.55
CA ALA A 171 -3.40 29.47 10.44
C ALA A 171 -2.47 29.26 11.65
N GLU A 172 -1.71 30.28 12.04
CA GLU A 172 -0.76 30.19 13.16
C GLU A 172 -1.50 29.59 14.38
N GLY A 173 -1.13 28.36 14.76
CA GLY A 173 -1.77 27.60 15.85
C GLY A 173 -2.44 26.28 15.45
N GLU A 174 -2.79 26.04 14.18
CA GLU A 174 -3.41 24.76 13.76
C GLU A 174 -2.43 23.59 13.79
N ALA A 175 -1.19 23.82 13.35
CA ALA A 175 -0.14 22.80 13.39
C ALA A 175 0.15 22.34 14.83
N TYR A 176 0.20 23.28 15.78
CA TYR A 176 0.44 22.99 17.20
C TYR A 176 -0.75 22.27 17.85
N ARG A 177 -1.99 22.59 17.45
CA ARG A 177 -3.20 21.86 17.88
C ARG A 177 -3.21 20.41 17.43
N MET A 178 -2.80 20.10 16.19
CA MET A 178 -2.72 18.72 15.73
C MET A 178 -1.65 17.91 16.48
N VAL A 179 -0.48 18.51 16.72
CA VAL A 179 0.61 17.85 17.44
C VAL A 179 0.26 17.64 18.92
N SER A 180 -0.41 18.61 19.55
CA SER A 180 -0.91 18.53 20.92
C SER A 180 -1.75 17.26 21.17
N MET A 181 -2.66 16.92 20.24
CA MET A 181 -3.48 15.70 20.33
C MET A 181 -2.66 14.40 20.29
N LEU A 182 -1.50 14.41 19.64
CA LEU A 182 -0.64 13.22 19.49
C LEU A 182 0.27 12.99 20.70
N VAL A 183 0.68 14.06 21.38
CA VAL A 183 1.70 14.00 22.45
C VAL A 183 1.14 14.25 23.85
N GLY A 184 -0.14 14.64 23.97
CA GLY A 184 -0.80 14.89 25.26
C GLY A 184 -0.30 16.14 25.99
N LEU A 185 0.26 17.10 25.26
CA LEU A 185 0.72 18.40 25.78
C LEU A 185 -0.19 19.54 25.31
N THR A 186 -0.20 20.67 26.00
CA THR A 186 -0.94 21.85 25.53
C THR A 186 -0.29 22.43 24.25
N PRO A 187 -1.06 23.08 23.35
CA PRO A 187 -0.48 23.73 22.18
C PRO A 187 0.67 24.70 22.53
N GLU A 188 0.57 25.41 23.66
CA GLU A 188 1.58 26.34 24.16
C GLU A 188 2.86 25.62 24.60
N ASP A 189 2.73 24.45 25.23
CA ASP A 189 3.87 23.61 25.62
C ASP A 189 4.59 23.03 24.39
N VAL A 190 3.83 22.61 23.37
CA VAL A 190 4.40 22.14 22.09
C VAL A 190 5.15 23.28 21.40
N GLU A 191 4.57 24.48 21.35
CA GLU A 191 5.20 25.65 20.73
C GLU A 191 6.50 26.05 21.46
N ARG A 192 6.51 25.98 22.80
CA ARG A 192 7.71 26.22 23.62
C ARG A 192 8.83 25.22 23.31
N GLN A 193 8.51 23.92 23.28
CA GLN A 193 9.50 22.87 23.00
C GLN A 193 10.07 22.98 21.59
N VAL A 194 9.24 23.33 20.59
CA VAL A 194 9.70 23.54 19.21
C VAL A 194 10.66 24.73 19.13
N ARG A 195 10.41 25.82 19.86
CA ARG A 195 11.33 26.96 19.93
C ARG A 195 12.68 26.58 20.56
N GLU A 196 12.66 25.87 21.69
CA GLU A 196 13.89 25.40 22.36
C GLU A 196 14.74 24.50 21.45
N LEU A 197 14.10 23.58 20.72
CA LEU A 197 14.75 22.72 19.74
C LEU A 197 15.36 23.53 18.57
N LEU A 198 14.63 24.50 18.03
CA LEU A 198 15.12 25.34 16.95
C LEU A 198 16.34 26.17 17.38
N ASP A 199 16.35 26.69 18.60
CA ASP A 199 17.49 27.42 19.14
C ASP A 199 18.68 26.50 19.39
N ALA A 200 18.47 25.30 19.95
CA ALA A 200 19.52 24.29 20.10
C ALA A 200 20.13 23.89 18.74
N VAL A 201 19.31 23.73 17.70
CA VAL A 201 19.78 23.45 16.33
C VAL A 201 20.58 24.62 15.75
N ARG A 202 20.20 25.86 16.02
CA ARG A 202 20.97 27.05 15.59
C ARG A 202 22.33 27.10 16.27
N GLU A 203 22.39 26.86 17.58
CA GLU A 203 23.65 26.82 18.34
C GLU A 203 24.58 25.71 17.81
N LEU A 204 24.05 24.51 17.56
CA LEU A 204 24.82 23.43 16.96
C LEU A 204 25.37 23.78 15.58
N ARG A 205 24.57 24.43 14.73
CA ARG A 205 25.02 24.88 13.40
C ARG A 205 26.10 25.95 13.49
N ARG A 206 26.02 26.88 14.46
CA ARG A 206 27.06 27.87 14.73
C ARG A 206 28.37 27.21 15.18
N ALA A 207 28.28 26.23 16.08
CA ALA A 207 29.44 25.47 16.55
C ALA A 207 30.09 24.60 15.47
N GLN A 208 29.31 24.09 14.51
CA GLN A 208 29.80 23.30 13.38
C GLN A 208 30.37 24.15 12.23
N GLY A 209 29.89 25.38 12.05
CA GLY A 209 30.41 26.32 11.03
C GLY A 209 31.61 27.16 11.47
N ALA A 210 32.03 27.05 12.74
CA ALA A 210 33.19 27.74 13.30
C ALA A 210 34.46 26.84 13.37
N ARG A 211 34.47 25.71 12.66
CA ARG A 211 35.62 24.79 12.50
C ARG A 211 36.14 24.78 11.08
#